data_AF-H2AVL3-F1
#
_entry.id   AF-H2AVL3-F1
#
_cell.length_a   1.000
_cell.length_b   1.000
_cell.length_c   1.000
_cell.angle_alpha   90.00
_cell.angle_beta   90.00
_cell.angle_gamma   90.00
#
_symmetry.space_group_name_H-M   'P 1'
#
loop_
_entity.id
_entity.type
_entity.pdbx_description
1 polymer ?
#
loop_
_entity_poly.entity_id
_entity_poly.type
_entity_poly.pdbx_seq_one_letter_code
_entity_poly.pdbx_strand_id
1 'polypeptide(L)'
;MSGKTGDKVSFIPVEVVDPKEFKDSNSYKIIDNIKELSWNLPLHLSKTNKKHRLLSGIKSMNSKLETQTVYFIDLNSKISGFIQILYSNVMNGFYKGFQLNFKFFSCDKDVNQEFEIWESFKIDNVEFIKKHDDLYMGAVGNGISFKFHHGNDDHYMGTLRIKTNLRDRNIRFDLHVDLGDGFIINPNGSSIYLTKPVSIDNIDTIDKSVVKGYMRHLFVPKGKINGTIEYEKDKIKKTIELNEIPIAYLDAVQGLLPSKAAKRWNFMFFKSANYTILVIEYQTTPEYDNQKITMWSILHKDEIISIGSQVDNDEVVKFKQTQLDSTNGWRYPTAMSFNFRKSDTETYKLKLSKMNLVNRYDILGELPSIIRKLASGIANIKPFLYQYCQAARFMEEDGICIAESTFIS
;
A
#
# COMPACT_ATOMS: atom_id res chain seq x y z
N MET A 1 -18.59 8.27 13.99
CA MET A 1 -19.27 7.07 14.55
C MET A 1 -20.37 7.52 15.48
N SER A 2 -21.62 7.07 15.29
CA SER A 2 -22.67 7.22 16.30
C SER A 2 -22.68 5.98 17.20
N GLY A 3 -21.65 5.83 18.04
CA GLY A 3 -21.67 4.87 19.14
C GLY A 3 -22.50 5.44 20.27
N LYS A 4 -23.40 4.64 20.86
CA LYS A 4 -24.08 5.05 22.09
C LYS A 4 -23.03 4.98 23.22
N THR A 5 -23.06 5.92 24.16
CA THR A 5 -22.22 5.89 25.37
C THR A 5 -22.29 4.50 26.02
N GLY A 6 -21.14 3.83 26.17
CA GLY A 6 -21.04 2.45 26.68
C GLY A 6 -20.69 1.35 25.67
N ASP A 7 -20.64 1.63 24.36
CA ASP A 7 -20.21 0.65 23.35
C ASP A 7 -18.73 0.27 23.52
N LYS A 8 -18.44 -1.03 23.46
CA LYS A 8 -17.06 -1.57 23.51
C LYS A 8 -16.57 -1.94 22.11
N VAL A 9 -15.33 -1.58 21.79
CA VAL A 9 -14.70 -1.84 20.49
C VAL A 9 -13.42 -2.66 20.65
N SER A 10 -13.18 -3.61 19.74
CA SER A 10 -11.92 -4.38 19.66
C SER A 10 -10.94 -3.81 18.62
N PHE A 11 -11.39 -2.83 17.86
CA PHE A 11 -10.64 -2.22 16.77
C PHE A 11 -10.97 -0.73 16.68
N ILE A 12 -9.94 0.07 16.46
CA ILE A 12 -10.03 1.53 16.33
C ILE A 12 -9.54 1.86 14.91
N PRO A 13 -10.42 2.25 13.99
CA PRO A 13 -10.00 2.64 12.65
C PRO A 13 -9.25 3.98 12.68
N VAL A 14 -8.63 4.32 11.56
CA VAL A 14 -8.27 5.70 11.24
C VAL A 14 -9.50 6.61 11.32
N GLU A 15 -9.27 7.90 11.54
CA GLU A 15 -10.35 8.89 11.57
C GLU A 15 -11.10 8.95 10.23
N VAL A 16 -12.37 9.33 10.30
CA VAL A 16 -13.19 9.59 9.10
C VAL A 16 -12.85 10.97 8.58
N VAL A 17 -12.56 11.07 7.29
CA VAL A 17 -12.37 12.35 6.59
C VAL A 17 -13.55 12.51 5.64
N ASP A 18 -14.41 13.50 5.90
CA ASP A 18 -15.46 13.85 4.95
C ASP A 18 -14.82 14.52 3.73
N PRO A 19 -14.90 13.91 2.53
CA PRO A 19 -14.28 14.45 1.33
C PRO A 19 -14.84 15.83 0.91
N LYS A 20 -15.97 16.29 1.46
CA LYS A 20 -16.49 17.64 1.21
C LYS A 20 -15.73 18.73 1.95
N GLU A 21 -15.28 18.40 3.16
CA GLU A 21 -14.68 19.32 4.12
C GLU A 21 -13.21 18.99 4.34
N PHE A 22 -12.61 18.18 3.46
CA PHE A 22 -11.24 17.70 3.65
C PHE A 22 -10.26 18.86 3.80
N LYS A 23 -10.43 19.96 3.06
CA LYS A 23 -9.54 21.14 3.17
C LYS A 23 -9.49 21.76 4.57
N ASP A 24 -10.59 21.67 5.31
CA ASP A 24 -10.74 22.20 6.67
C ASP A 24 -10.66 21.10 7.75
N SER A 25 -10.39 19.86 7.33
CA SER A 25 -10.40 18.70 8.21
C SER A 25 -9.12 18.62 9.02
N ASN A 26 -9.26 18.45 10.33
CA ASN A 26 -8.16 18.11 11.21
C ASN A 26 -7.91 16.60 11.31
N SER A 27 -8.62 15.77 10.52
CA SER A 27 -8.59 14.30 10.59
C SER A 27 -7.54 13.63 9.72
N TYR A 28 -6.71 14.41 9.05
CA TYR A 28 -5.51 13.94 8.38
C TYR A 28 -4.41 14.99 8.49
N LYS A 29 -3.20 14.59 8.11
CA LYS A 29 -2.03 15.45 8.06
C LYS A 29 -1.38 15.36 6.68
N ILE A 30 -1.06 16.51 6.08
CA ILE A 30 -0.19 16.59 4.91
C ILE A 30 1.24 16.27 5.32
N ILE A 31 1.91 15.48 4.48
CA ILE A 31 3.31 15.14 4.61
C ILE A 31 4.05 15.87 3.50
N ASP A 32 4.81 16.90 3.88
CA ASP A 32 5.61 17.74 2.99
C ASP A 32 7.12 17.64 3.32
N ASN A 33 7.47 16.73 4.23
CA ASN A 33 8.83 16.55 4.72
C ASN A 33 9.26 15.09 4.58
N ILE A 34 10.36 14.87 3.85
CA ILE A 34 10.90 13.55 3.60
C ILE A 34 11.20 12.73 4.87
N LYS A 35 11.48 13.37 6.01
CA LYS A 35 11.75 12.67 7.28
C LYS A 35 10.57 11.80 7.72
N GLU A 36 9.36 12.12 7.29
CA GLU A 36 8.15 11.36 7.60
C GLU A 36 8.01 10.08 6.77
N LEU A 37 8.83 9.91 5.72
CA LEU A 37 9.00 8.68 4.94
C LEU A 37 10.04 7.72 5.56
N SER A 38 10.59 8.06 6.73
CA SER A 38 11.50 7.19 7.48
C SER A 38 10.83 5.85 7.78
N TRP A 39 11.59 4.77 7.66
CA TRP A 39 11.14 3.44 8.04
C TRP A 39 10.69 3.41 9.51
N ASN A 40 9.54 2.77 9.76
CA ASN A 40 8.88 2.69 11.06
C ASN A 40 9.30 1.46 11.87
N LEU A 41 9.60 0.34 11.22
CA LEU A 41 9.93 -0.92 11.91
C LEU A 41 11.30 -0.99 12.58
N PRO A 42 12.35 -0.29 12.10
CA PRO A 42 13.61 -0.22 12.84
C PRO A 42 13.45 0.50 14.17
N LEU A 43 12.46 1.39 14.29
CA LEU A 43 12.12 2.04 15.54
C LEU A 43 11.45 1.03 16.47
N HIS A 44 12.09 0.75 17.62
CA HIS A 44 11.32 0.39 18.79
C HIS A 44 10.39 1.56 19.07
N LEU A 45 9.07 1.39 18.85
CA LEU A 45 8.01 2.36 19.11
C LEU A 45 8.11 2.87 20.56
N SER A 46 8.97 3.85 20.81
CA SER A 46 9.21 4.41 22.15
C SER A 46 9.27 5.94 22.14
N LYS A 47 9.27 6.59 20.97
CA LYS A 47 9.28 8.06 20.88
C LYS A 47 8.45 8.56 19.70
N THR A 48 7.13 8.50 19.81
CA THR A 48 6.27 9.43 19.05
C THR A 48 5.98 10.63 19.94
N ASN A 49 5.98 11.83 19.34
CA ASN A 49 5.75 13.11 20.02
C ASN A 49 4.54 13.07 20.96
N LYS A 50 4.66 13.78 22.10
CA LYS A 50 3.72 13.80 23.25
C LYS A 50 2.24 14.11 22.92
N LYS A 51 1.87 14.37 21.67
CA LYS A 51 0.49 14.62 21.23
C LYS A 51 -0.32 13.35 20.94
N HIS A 52 0.30 12.21 20.57
CA HIS A 52 -0.44 10.98 20.24
C HIS A 52 -0.12 9.84 21.22
N ARG A 53 -0.80 9.85 22.38
CA ARG A 53 -0.52 8.93 23.51
C ARG A 53 -0.74 7.45 23.17
N LEU A 54 -1.67 7.11 22.26
CA LEU A 54 -2.01 5.71 21.92
C LEU A 54 -0.85 4.91 21.31
N LEU A 55 0.00 5.53 20.47
CA LEU A 55 1.02 4.81 19.69
C LEU A 55 2.43 4.82 20.31
N SER A 56 2.66 5.68 21.31
CA SER A 56 3.93 5.73 22.04
C SER A 56 4.10 4.48 22.90
N GLY A 57 5.16 3.68 22.77
CA GLY A 57 5.45 2.60 23.73
C GLY A 57 4.73 1.26 23.53
N ILE A 58 4.25 0.93 22.32
CA ILE A 58 3.70 -0.40 22.01
C ILE A 58 4.83 -1.45 22.10
N LYS A 59 4.67 -2.43 23.01
CA LYS A 59 5.61 -3.57 23.16
C LYS A 59 5.64 -4.46 21.90
N SER A 60 6.68 -5.28 21.77
CA SER A 60 7.02 -6.04 20.57
C SER A 60 5.85 -6.88 20.04
N MET A 61 5.35 -6.52 18.85
CA MET A 61 4.48 -7.39 18.05
C MET A 61 5.28 -8.59 17.55
N ASN A 62 4.67 -9.78 17.58
CA ASN A 62 5.33 -11.04 17.20
C ASN A 62 5.78 -11.08 15.74
N SER A 63 5.05 -10.39 14.85
CA SER A 63 5.36 -10.29 13.43
C SER A 63 5.08 -8.89 12.92
N LYS A 64 6.04 -8.30 12.21
CA LYS A 64 5.95 -6.97 11.63
C LYS A 64 6.47 -6.98 10.20
N LEU A 65 5.74 -6.34 9.30
CA LEU A 65 6.11 -6.13 7.91
C LEU A 65 5.97 -4.64 7.58
N GLU A 66 6.91 -4.08 6.84
CA GLU A 66 6.81 -2.74 6.27
C GLU A 66 7.19 -2.82 4.80
N THR A 67 6.34 -2.24 3.96
CA THR A 67 6.51 -2.21 2.52
C THR A 67 6.54 -0.77 2.06
N GLN A 68 7.54 -0.42 1.26
CA GLN A 68 7.61 0.84 0.54
C GLN A 68 7.50 0.54 -0.95
N THR A 69 6.41 0.98 -1.57
CA THR A 69 6.05 0.63 -2.95
C THR A 69 5.93 1.87 -3.80
N VAL A 70 6.60 1.88 -4.95
CA VAL A 70 6.41 2.86 -6.02
C VAL A 70 5.63 2.19 -7.14
N TYR A 71 4.38 2.58 -7.33
CA TYR A 71 3.58 2.23 -8.50
C TYR A 71 3.79 3.26 -9.60
N PHE A 72 3.79 2.84 -10.85
CA PHE A 72 3.91 3.74 -11.99
C PHE A 72 3.00 3.29 -13.15
N ILE A 73 2.58 4.27 -13.95
CA ILE A 73 1.78 4.08 -15.16
C ILE A 73 2.37 5.01 -16.23
N ASP A 74 2.96 4.44 -17.27
CA ASP A 74 3.31 5.18 -18.48
C ASP A 74 2.14 5.13 -19.46
N LEU A 75 1.49 6.28 -19.68
CA LEU A 75 0.35 6.39 -20.59
C LEU A 75 0.75 6.23 -22.06
N ASN A 76 2.01 6.51 -22.41
CA ASN A 76 2.49 6.45 -23.79
C ASN A 76 2.82 5.01 -24.21
N SER A 77 3.69 4.33 -23.45
CA SER A 77 4.04 2.93 -23.72
C SER A 77 2.98 1.93 -23.21
N LYS A 78 2.07 2.40 -22.35
CA LYS A 78 1.08 1.59 -21.61
C LYS A 78 1.70 0.62 -20.60
N ILE A 79 3.03 0.66 -20.42
CA ILE A 79 3.73 -0.13 -19.41
C ILE A 79 3.38 0.43 -18.03
N SER A 80 2.97 -0.46 -17.16
CA SER A 80 2.58 -0.17 -15.78
C SER A 80 3.26 -1.16 -14.85
N GLY A 81 3.36 -0.81 -13.58
CA GLY A 81 4.02 -1.71 -12.66
C GLY A 81 4.26 -1.14 -11.28
N PHE A 82 5.05 -1.88 -10.51
CA PHE A 82 5.56 -1.40 -9.24
C PHE A 82 6.95 -1.93 -8.93
N ILE A 83 7.63 -1.20 -8.06
CA ILE A 83 8.88 -1.61 -7.41
C ILE A 83 8.68 -1.44 -5.92
N GLN A 84 8.94 -2.50 -5.16
CA GLN A 84 8.70 -2.56 -3.72
C GLN A 84 9.94 -3.10 -3.01
N ILE A 85 10.31 -2.42 -1.93
CA ILE A 85 11.18 -2.99 -0.92
C ILE A 85 10.34 -3.33 0.31
N LEU A 86 10.49 -4.55 0.79
CA LEU A 86 9.79 -5.07 1.96
C LEU A 86 10.82 -5.40 3.02
N TYR A 87 10.61 -4.92 4.24
CA TYR A 87 11.32 -5.42 5.42
C TYR A 87 10.38 -6.26 6.26
N SER A 88 10.88 -7.42 6.68
CA SER A 88 10.17 -8.35 7.54
C SER A 88 10.94 -8.61 8.83
N ASN A 89 10.20 -8.68 9.93
CA ASN A 89 10.65 -9.24 11.19
C ASN A 89 9.52 -10.08 11.76
N VAL A 90 9.60 -11.38 11.53
CA VAL A 90 8.54 -12.35 11.81
C VAL A 90 9.03 -13.31 12.91
N MET A 91 8.13 -13.65 13.83
CA MET A 91 8.35 -14.59 14.93
C MET A 91 9.55 -14.22 15.81
N ASN A 92 9.52 -13.02 16.40
CA ASN A 92 10.56 -12.55 17.32
C ASN A 92 11.99 -12.63 16.74
N GLY A 93 12.13 -12.39 15.43
CA GLY A 93 13.43 -12.37 14.75
C GLY A 93 13.85 -13.67 14.08
N PHE A 94 13.03 -14.73 14.13
CA PHE A 94 13.33 -16.00 13.45
C PHE A 94 13.45 -15.82 11.93
N TYR A 95 12.60 -15.00 11.33
CA TYR A 95 12.74 -14.57 9.95
C TYR A 95 12.84 -13.04 9.91
N LYS A 96 14.03 -12.56 9.59
CA LYS A 96 14.31 -11.14 9.43
C LYS A 96 15.08 -10.91 8.14
N GLY A 97 14.65 -9.94 7.36
CA GLY A 97 15.36 -9.59 6.13
C GLY A 97 14.57 -8.70 5.21
N PHE A 98 15.24 -8.27 4.15
CA PHE A 98 14.67 -7.48 3.08
C PHE A 98 14.28 -8.37 1.91
N GLN A 99 13.23 -7.96 1.21
CA GLN A 99 12.86 -8.49 -0.09
C GLN A 99 12.69 -7.34 -1.08
N LEU A 100 13.12 -7.57 -2.32
CA LEU A 100 12.80 -6.73 -3.46
C LEU A 100 11.75 -7.45 -4.30
N ASN A 101 10.61 -6.79 -4.48
CA ASN A 101 9.55 -7.24 -5.36
C ASN A 101 9.40 -6.22 -6.48
N PHE A 102 9.31 -6.65 -7.72
CA PHE A 102 8.96 -5.75 -8.81
C PHE A 102 8.17 -6.47 -9.86
N LYS A 103 7.31 -5.70 -10.50
CA LYS A 103 6.41 -6.20 -11.50
C LYS A 103 6.18 -5.17 -12.59
N PHE A 104 6.27 -5.61 -13.83
CA PHE A 104 5.95 -4.80 -15.00
C PHE A 104 4.99 -5.58 -15.90
N PHE A 105 3.97 -4.89 -16.37
CA PHE A 105 2.88 -5.44 -17.17
C PHE A 105 2.25 -4.32 -18.00
N SER A 106 1.35 -4.66 -18.91
CA SER A 106 0.63 -3.67 -19.71
C SER A 106 -0.87 -3.94 -19.73
N CYS A 107 -1.66 -2.87 -19.85
CA CYS A 107 -3.08 -3.01 -20.16
C CYS A 107 -3.33 -3.42 -21.63
N ASP A 108 -2.32 -3.28 -22.48
CA ASP A 108 -2.33 -3.70 -23.87
C ASP A 108 -1.84 -5.15 -23.96
N LYS A 109 -2.64 -6.03 -24.56
CA LYS A 109 -2.36 -7.48 -24.57
C LYS A 109 -1.11 -7.82 -25.39
N ASP A 110 -0.87 -7.09 -26.48
CA ASP A 110 0.26 -7.36 -27.36
C ASP A 110 1.55 -6.94 -26.65
N VAL A 111 1.56 -5.74 -26.07
CA VAL A 111 2.66 -5.28 -25.21
C VAL A 111 2.85 -6.22 -24.02
N ASN A 112 1.78 -6.69 -23.37
CA ASN A 112 1.89 -7.55 -22.18
C ASN A 112 2.47 -8.93 -22.51
N GLN A 113 2.14 -9.53 -23.66
CA GLN A 113 2.73 -10.80 -24.10
C GLN A 113 4.24 -10.69 -24.28
N GLU A 114 4.70 -9.54 -24.79
CA GLU A 114 6.13 -9.25 -24.91
C GLU A 114 6.76 -8.86 -23.56
N PHE A 115 5.98 -8.23 -22.67
CA PHE A 115 6.48 -7.40 -21.58
C PHE A 115 6.00 -7.78 -20.16
N GLU A 116 5.59 -9.02 -19.90
CA GLU A 116 5.29 -9.44 -18.51
C GLU A 116 6.57 -9.77 -17.73
N ILE A 117 6.78 -9.12 -16.59
CA ILE A 117 7.86 -9.39 -15.64
C ILE A 117 7.27 -9.44 -14.23
N TRP A 118 7.56 -10.49 -13.48
CA TRP A 118 7.28 -10.59 -12.05
C TRP A 118 8.43 -11.28 -11.34
N GLU A 119 9.01 -10.61 -10.35
CA GLU A 119 10.06 -11.20 -9.54
C GLU A 119 9.97 -10.77 -8.07
N SER A 120 10.33 -11.70 -7.19
CA SER A 120 10.43 -11.51 -5.75
C SER A 120 11.70 -12.18 -5.22
N PHE A 121 12.60 -11.39 -4.65
CA PHE A 121 13.87 -11.89 -4.15
C PHE A 121 14.09 -11.49 -2.70
N LYS A 122 14.45 -12.46 -1.87
CA LYS A 122 15.10 -12.16 -0.58
C LYS A 122 16.50 -11.62 -0.84
N ILE A 123 16.87 -10.57 -0.13
CA ILE A 123 18.19 -9.97 -0.23
C ILE A 123 18.84 -10.06 1.15
N ASP A 124 19.93 -10.80 1.20
CA ASP A 124 20.73 -10.91 2.41
C ASP A 124 21.70 -9.72 2.53
N ASN A 125 22.18 -9.46 3.74
CA ASN A 125 23.17 -8.42 4.04
C ASN A 125 22.74 -7.00 3.62
N VAL A 126 21.45 -6.69 3.77
CA VAL A 126 20.90 -5.33 3.63
C VAL A 126 20.67 -4.74 5.02
N GLU A 127 21.13 -3.51 5.20
CA GLU A 127 21.02 -2.76 6.45
C GLU A 127 20.29 -1.45 6.24
N PHE A 128 19.62 -0.98 7.29
CA PHE A 128 19.00 0.34 7.27
C PHE A 128 20.05 1.45 7.30
N ILE A 129 19.76 2.54 6.59
CA ILE A 129 20.56 3.76 6.64
C ILE A 129 20.03 4.64 7.75
N LYS A 130 20.67 4.55 8.91
CA LYS A 130 20.35 5.38 10.07
C LYS A 130 20.99 6.76 9.95
N LYS A 131 20.20 7.80 10.22
CA LYS A 131 20.61 9.20 10.40
C LYS A 131 20.45 9.59 11.87
N HIS A 132 20.66 10.86 12.20
CA HIS A 132 20.41 11.38 13.55
C HIS A 132 18.95 11.15 13.98
N ASP A 133 18.70 11.12 15.29
CA ASP A 133 17.37 10.98 15.90
C ASP A 133 16.58 9.71 15.50
N ASP A 134 17.30 8.61 15.25
CA ASP A 134 16.71 7.33 14.82
C ASP A 134 15.88 7.44 13.52
N LEU A 135 16.23 8.37 12.63
CA LEU A 135 15.66 8.45 11.28
C LEU A 135 16.29 7.40 10.36
N TYR A 136 15.48 6.53 9.78
CA TYR A 136 15.91 5.45 8.89
C TYR A 136 15.53 5.81 7.45
N MET A 137 16.46 6.43 6.74
CA MET A 137 16.21 7.09 5.44
C MET A 137 16.52 6.18 4.25
N GLY A 138 16.40 4.87 4.44
CA GLY A 138 16.63 3.90 3.37
C GLY A 138 17.22 2.58 3.84
N ALA A 139 17.58 1.76 2.87
CA ALA A 139 18.24 0.47 3.05
C ALA A 139 19.32 0.27 1.98
N VAL A 140 20.47 -0.29 2.36
CA VAL A 140 21.61 -0.53 1.46
C VAL A 140 22.29 -1.84 1.78
N GLY A 141 22.75 -2.54 0.76
CA GLY A 141 23.53 -3.77 0.90
C GLY A 141 23.36 -4.69 -0.29
N ASN A 142 24.34 -5.59 -0.48
CA ASN A 142 24.32 -6.63 -1.51
C ASN A 142 23.87 -6.17 -2.90
N GLY A 143 24.48 -5.10 -3.41
CA GLY A 143 24.16 -4.55 -4.74
C GLY A 143 22.87 -3.75 -4.82
N ILE A 144 22.20 -3.46 -3.69
CA ILE A 144 20.94 -2.70 -3.63
C ILE A 144 21.09 -1.45 -2.77
N SER A 145 20.40 -0.39 -3.17
CA SER A 145 20.33 0.89 -2.48
C SER A 145 18.97 1.54 -2.72
N PHE A 146 18.16 1.63 -1.68
CA PHE A 146 16.91 2.41 -1.63
C PHE A 146 17.14 3.56 -0.67
N LYS A 147 17.26 4.79 -1.16
CA LYS A 147 17.70 5.94 -0.34
C LYS A 147 16.86 7.17 -0.58
N PHE A 148 16.33 7.73 0.50
CA PHE A 148 15.70 9.03 0.50
C PHE A 148 16.74 10.15 0.58
N HIS A 149 16.56 11.20 -0.23
CA HIS A 149 17.35 12.43 -0.21
C HIS A 149 16.41 13.62 -0.28
N HIS A 150 16.79 14.74 0.34
CA HIS A 150 16.01 15.97 0.27
C HIS A 150 15.72 16.39 -1.18
N GLY A 151 14.57 17.01 -1.40
CA GLY A 151 14.21 17.60 -2.69
C GLY A 151 15.24 18.65 -3.10
N ASN A 152 15.48 18.76 -4.41
CA ASN A 152 16.37 19.76 -4.97
C ASN A 152 15.62 21.05 -5.37
N ASP A 153 14.30 21.06 -5.32
CA ASP A 153 13.42 22.18 -5.65
C ASP A 153 12.18 22.20 -4.73
N ASP A 154 11.41 23.29 -4.80
CA ASP A 154 10.22 23.50 -3.96
C ASP A 154 8.98 22.70 -4.41
N HIS A 155 9.06 21.92 -5.50
CA HIS A 155 7.90 21.20 -6.06
C HIS A 155 7.77 19.77 -5.51
N TYR A 156 8.85 19.23 -4.96
CA TYR A 156 8.93 17.86 -4.44
C TYR A 156 9.51 17.86 -3.02
N MET A 157 8.84 17.18 -2.08
CA MET A 157 9.32 17.05 -0.70
C MET A 157 10.67 16.34 -0.60
N GLY A 158 10.99 15.50 -1.60
CA GLY A 158 12.05 14.53 -1.50
C GLY A 158 12.25 13.68 -2.75
N THR A 159 13.35 12.97 -2.78
CA THR A 159 13.66 12.01 -3.84
C THR A 159 14.02 10.64 -3.26
N LEU A 160 13.50 9.57 -3.87
CA LEU A 160 13.89 8.19 -3.59
C LEU A 160 14.78 7.69 -4.73
N ARG A 161 16.04 7.40 -4.41
CA ARG A 161 16.99 6.76 -5.33
C ARG A 161 16.92 5.25 -5.15
N ILE A 162 16.56 4.55 -6.21
CA ILE A 162 16.51 3.08 -6.25
C ILE A 162 17.60 2.61 -7.20
N LYS A 163 18.65 2.00 -6.65
CA LYS A 163 19.73 1.40 -7.42
C LYS A 163 19.85 -0.08 -7.12
N THR A 164 19.96 -0.89 -8.15
CA THR A 164 20.21 -2.33 -8.03
C THR A 164 21.28 -2.74 -9.03
N ASN A 165 22.12 -3.69 -8.65
CA ASN A 165 23.08 -4.36 -9.52
C ASN A 165 23.27 -5.79 -9.01
N LEU A 166 22.26 -6.62 -9.24
CA LEU A 166 22.24 -8.03 -8.84
C LEU A 166 22.71 -8.87 -10.02
N ARG A 167 24.02 -9.08 -10.14
CA ARG A 167 24.63 -9.83 -11.26
C ARG A 167 24.08 -11.25 -11.37
N ASP A 168 23.96 -11.96 -10.25
CA ASP A 168 23.46 -13.35 -10.22
C ASP A 168 21.97 -13.48 -10.59
N ARG A 169 21.27 -12.34 -10.70
CA ARG A 169 19.87 -12.26 -11.10
C ARG A 169 19.67 -11.49 -12.41
N ASN A 170 20.75 -11.01 -13.05
CA ASN A 170 20.72 -10.14 -14.22
C ASN A 170 19.76 -8.95 -14.10
N ILE A 171 19.77 -8.27 -12.95
CA ILE A 171 18.92 -7.11 -12.67
C ILE A 171 19.77 -5.87 -12.42
N ARG A 172 19.43 -4.78 -13.08
CA ARG A 172 20.00 -3.46 -12.82
C ARG A 172 18.95 -2.37 -12.93
N PHE A 173 18.75 -1.64 -11.84
CA PHE A 173 17.93 -0.43 -11.79
C PHE A 173 18.84 0.76 -11.50
N ASP A 174 18.63 1.86 -12.20
CA ASP A 174 19.11 3.18 -11.77
C ASP A 174 17.97 4.17 -11.91
N LEU A 175 17.24 4.36 -10.82
CA LEU A 175 15.98 5.09 -10.81
C LEU A 175 16.03 6.27 -9.83
N HIS A 176 15.43 7.36 -10.28
CA HIS A 176 15.17 8.57 -9.53
C HIS A 176 13.68 8.79 -9.44
N VAL A 177 13.14 8.77 -8.22
CA VAL A 177 11.73 9.01 -7.96
C VAL A 177 11.59 10.33 -7.23
N ASP A 178 11.01 11.33 -7.87
CA ASP A 178 10.64 12.61 -7.26
C ASP A 178 9.28 12.46 -6.57
N LEU A 179 9.23 12.80 -5.27
CA LEU A 179 8.08 12.59 -4.40
C LEU A 179 7.46 13.94 -4.03
N GLY A 180 6.22 14.17 -4.45
CA GLY A 180 5.46 15.36 -4.09
C GLY A 180 4.85 15.21 -2.70
N ASP A 181 3.93 16.10 -2.33
CA ASP A 181 3.26 16.02 -1.03
C ASP A 181 2.46 14.72 -0.87
N GLY A 182 2.51 14.19 0.35
CA GLY A 182 1.76 13.02 0.79
C GLY A 182 0.74 13.35 1.87
N PHE A 183 0.11 12.32 2.40
CA PHE A 183 -0.79 12.45 3.54
C PHE A 183 -0.87 11.16 4.36
N ILE A 184 -1.24 11.32 5.62
CA ILE A 184 -1.65 10.24 6.53
C ILE A 184 -2.98 10.61 7.17
N ILE A 185 -3.87 9.64 7.32
CA ILE A 185 -5.12 9.83 8.08
C ILE A 185 -4.84 9.67 9.57
N ASN A 186 -5.43 10.50 10.42
CA ASN A 186 -5.19 10.44 11.86
C ASN A 186 -5.56 9.08 12.48
N PRO A 187 -4.94 8.72 13.62
CA PRO A 187 -4.02 9.55 14.41
C PRO A 187 -2.56 9.61 13.90
N ASN A 188 -2.12 8.68 13.04
CA ASN A 188 -0.77 8.70 12.46
C ASN A 188 -0.63 7.77 11.23
N GLY A 189 -1.67 7.69 10.42
CA GLY A 189 -1.88 6.70 9.36
C GLY A 189 -2.40 5.36 9.85
N SER A 190 -2.67 5.21 11.16
CA SER A 190 -2.81 3.91 11.81
C SER A 190 -4.22 3.56 12.26
N SER A 191 -4.67 2.35 11.94
CA SER A 191 -5.73 1.66 12.68
C SER A 191 -5.14 0.71 13.71
N ILE A 192 -5.80 0.57 14.86
CA ILE A 192 -5.29 -0.11 16.05
C ILE A 192 -6.16 -1.33 16.37
N TYR A 193 -5.50 -2.46 16.62
CA TYR A 193 -6.12 -3.73 16.99
C TYR A 193 -5.90 -3.99 18.47
N LEU A 194 -6.96 -4.39 19.17
CA LEU A 194 -6.94 -4.58 20.62
C LEU A 194 -6.98 -6.06 21.00
N THR A 195 -6.41 -6.41 22.14
CA THR A 195 -6.45 -7.77 22.69
C THR A 195 -7.79 -8.11 23.34
N LYS A 196 -8.58 -7.08 23.69
CA LYS A 196 -9.91 -7.20 24.28
C LYS A 196 -10.75 -5.94 23.97
N PRO A 197 -12.10 -6.04 23.96
CA PRO A 197 -12.96 -4.88 23.79
C PRO A 197 -12.76 -3.82 24.88
N VAL A 198 -12.67 -2.54 24.50
CA VAL A 198 -12.56 -1.38 25.40
C VAL A 198 -13.69 -0.39 25.16
N SER A 199 -14.13 0.33 26.20
CA SER A 199 -15.17 1.36 26.05
C SER A 199 -14.70 2.49 25.14
N ILE A 200 -15.56 2.94 24.22
CA ILE A 200 -15.29 4.05 23.32
C ILE A 200 -14.96 5.35 24.07
N ASP A 201 -15.61 5.56 25.22
CA ASP A 201 -15.45 6.76 26.06
C ASP A 201 -14.04 6.91 26.63
N ASN A 202 -13.24 5.83 26.64
CA ASN A 202 -11.90 5.80 27.21
C ASN A 202 -10.80 5.67 26.15
N ILE A 203 -11.10 5.88 24.85
CA ILE A 203 -10.13 5.64 23.76
C ILE A 203 -8.83 6.44 23.94
N ASP A 204 -8.88 7.66 24.45
CA ASP A 204 -7.68 8.49 24.65
C ASP A 204 -6.81 8.05 25.84
N THR A 205 -7.36 7.19 26.70
CA THR A 205 -6.73 6.74 27.96
C THR A 205 -6.48 5.23 28.00
N ILE A 206 -6.67 4.53 26.88
CA ILE A 206 -6.57 3.07 26.84
C ILE A 206 -5.19 2.61 27.33
N ASP A 207 -5.20 1.60 28.20
CA ASP A 207 -3.98 0.92 28.61
C ASP A 207 -3.29 0.29 27.39
N LYS A 208 -2.03 0.68 27.15
CA LYS A 208 -1.20 0.18 26.06
C LYS A 208 -1.01 -1.34 26.11
N SER A 209 -1.16 -1.97 27.27
CA SER A 209 -1.12 -3.43 27.40
C SER A 209 -2.20 -4.14 26.56
N VAL A 210 -3.28 -3.42 26.20
CA VAL A 210 -4.36 -3.98 25.40
C VAL A 210 -4.18 -3.74 23.90
N VAL A 211 -3.14 -3.03 23.47
CA VAL A 211 -2.83 -2.87 22.04
C VAL A 211 -2.11 -4.11 21.54
N LYS A 212 -2.75 -4.84 20.63
CA LYS A 212 -2.22 -6.07 20.01
C LYS A 212 -1.34 -5.78 18.79
N GLY A 213 -1.73 -4.78 18.00
CA GLY A 213 -1.10 -4.48 16.73
C GLY A 213 -1.67 -3.20 16.09
N TYR A 214 -1.08 -2.76 14.99
CA TYR A 214 -1.64 -1.70 14.15
C TYR A 214 -1.39 -1.99 12.68
N MET A 215 -2.16 -1.33 11.83
CA MET A 215 -1.86 -1.19 10.40
C MET A 215 -1.73 0.28 10.08
N ARG A 216 -0.64 0.68 9.43
CA ARG A 216 -0.36 2.06 9.06
C ARG A 216 -0.29 2.20 7.54
N HIS A 217 -0.83 3.29 7.01
CA HIS A 217 -0.65 3.69 5.61
C HIS A 217 -0.22 5.15 5.51
N LEU A 218 0.77 5.42 4.66
CA LEU A 218 1.16 6.74 4.21
C LEU A 218 1.14 6.76 2.69
N PHE A 219 0.51 7.80 2.14
CA PHE A 219 0.29 7.94 0.71
C PHE A 219 1.07 9.13 0.18
N VAL A 220 1.77 8.96 -0.94
CA VAL A 220 2.32 10.06 -1.73
C VAL A 220 1.76 9.90 -3.15
N PRO A 221 0.62 10.53 -3.44
CA PRO A 221 -0.11 10.34 -4.71
C PRO A 221 0.46 11.16 -5.88
N LYS A 222 1.40 12.08 -5.61
CA LYS A 222 2.09 12.90 -6.62
C LYS A 222 3.56 12.50 -6.69
N GLY A 223 4.06 12.27 -7.90
CA GLY A 223 5.48 12.11 -8.14
C GLY A 223 5.79 11.75 -9.59
N LYS A 224 7.08 11.63 -9.88
CA LYS A 224 7.58 11.18 -11.18
C LYS A 224 8.75 10.22 -10.99
N ILE A 225 8.93 9.29 -11.93
CA ILE A 225 10.09 8.40 -11.99
C ILE A 225 10.86 8.60 -13.29
N ASN A 226 12.18 8.65 -13.15
CA ASN A 226 13.14 8.74 -14.23
C ASN A 226 14.19 7.63 -14.07
N GLY A 227 14.73 7.15 -15.18
CA GLY A 227 15.88 6.25 -15.20
C GLY A 227 15.61 4.93 -15.91
N THR A 228 16.45 3.93 -15.63
CA THR A 228 16.51 2.72 -16.44
C THR A 228 16.34 1.45 -15.62
N ILE A 229 15.72 0.46 -16.27
CA ILE A 229 15.52 -0.88 -15.74
C ILE A 229 16.04 -1.85 -16.79
N GLU A 230 17.14 -2.52 -16.49
CA GLU A 230 17.65 -3.65 -17.28
C GLU A 230 17.31 -4.95 -16.55
N TYR A 231 16.67 -5.87 -17.26
CA TYR A 231 16.33 -7.19 -16.76
C TYR A 231 16.56 -8.26 -17.82
N GLU A 232 17.17 -9.38 -17.44
CA GLU A 232 17.32 -10.53 -18.34
C GLU A 232 16.87 -11.83 -17.68
N LYS A 233 15.95 -12.53 -18.33
CA LYS A 233 15.49 -13.87 -17.93
C LYS A 233 15.48 -14.78 -19.15
N ASP A 234 15.98 -15.99 -19.01
CA ASP A 234 15.98 -17.00 -20.08
C ASP A 234 16.57 -16.48 -21.41
N LYS A 235 17.64 -15.67 -21.31
CA LYS A 235 18.33 -14.97 -22.42
C LYS A 235 17.49 -13.89 -23.13
N ILE A 236 16.32 -13.55 -22.62
CA ILE A 236 15.50 -12.43 -23.09
C ILE A 236 15.86 -11.21 -22.26
N LYS A 237 16.57 -10.26 -22.88
CA LYS A 237 16.90 -8.98 -22.27
C LYS A 237 15.78 -7.97 -22.54
N LYS A 238 15.33 -7.30 -21.47
CA LYS A 238 14.37 -6.20 -21.48
C LYS A 238 15.04 -4.96 -20.89
N THR A 239 14.83 -3.82 -21.55
CA THR A 239 15.26 -2.51 -21.07
C THR A 239 14.05 -1.58 -21.05
N ILE A 240 13.76 -0.97 -19.90
CA ILE A 240 12.73 0.06 -19.76
C ILE A 240 13.42 1.37 -19.50
N GLU A 241 13.12 2.35 -20.33
CA GLU A 241 13.47 3.75 -20.13
C GLU A 241 12.25 4.46 -19.55
N LEU A 242 12.39 5.01 -18.36
CA LEU A 242 11.37 5.80 -17.70
C LEU A 242 11.81 7.26 -17.76
N ASN A 243 10.98 8.12 -18.35
CA ASN A 243 11.23 9.55 -18.42
C ASN A 243 9.98 10.30 -17.97
N GLU A 244 10.07 10.95 -16.81
CA GLU A 244 9.00 11.70 -16.17
C GLU A 244 7.69 10.92 -15.99
N ILE A 245 7.78 9.60 -15.75
CA ILE A 245 6.60 8.75 -15.66
C ILE A 245 5.87 9.00 -14.34
N PRO A 246 4.55 9.25 -14.33
CA PRO A 246 3.79 9.46 -13.11
C PRO A 246 3.85 8.26 -12.16
N ILE A 247 3.96 8.55 -10.86
CA ILE A 247 3.97 7.52 -9.81
C ILE A 247 2.93 7.80 -8.72
N ALA A 248 2.61 6.74 -7.98
CA ALA A 248 2.11 6.84 -6.63
C ALA A 248 3.02 6.03 -5.70
N TYR A 249 3.38 6.60 -4.56
CA TYR A 249 4.14 5.91 -3.52
C TYR A 249 3.24 5.57 -2.33
N LEU A 250 3.39 4.35 -1.83
CA LEU A 250 2.66 3.82 -0.67
C LEU A 250 3.65 3.18 0.30
N ASP A 251 3.65 3.70 1.52
CA ASP A 251 4.27 3.07 2.68
C ASP A 251 3.17 2.42 3.53
N ALA A 252 3.33 1.12 3.80
CA ALA A 252 2.40 0.35 4.61
C ALA A 252 3.14 -0.45 5.68
N VAL A 253 2.70 -0.33 6.93
CA VAL A 253 3.18 -1.14 8.06
C VAL A 253 2.07 -2.05 8.52
N GLN A 254 2.38 -3.33 8.66
CA GLN A 254 1.49 -4.32 9.24
C GLN A 254 2.13 -4.91 10.50
N GLY A 255 1.60 -4.54 11.66
CA GLY A 255 2.03 -5.01 12.98
C GLY A 255 1.37 -6.30 13.45
N LEU A 256 0.83 -7.10 12.53
CA LEU A 256 0.11 -8.35 12.77
C LEU A 256 0.42 -9.35 11.65
N LEU A 257 0.09 -10.63 11.88
CA LEU A 257 -0.01 -11.59 10.78
C LEU A 257 -1.12 -11.13 9.80
N PRO A 258 -0.93 -11.22 8.47
CA PRO A 258 -1.93 -10.76 7.50
C PRO A 258 -3.33 -11.33 7.74
N SER A 259 -3.41 -12.64 7.99
CA SER A 259 -4.66 -13.38 8.29
C SER A 259 -5.30 -13.04 9.62
N LYS A 260 -4.63 -12.27 10.48
CA LYS A 260 -5.21 -11.72 11.70
C LYS A 260 -5.62 -10.26 11.53
N ALA A 261 -5.00 -9.54 10.61
CA ALA A 261 -5.27 -8.13 10.40
C ALA A 261 -6.51 -7.91 9.53
N ALA A 262 -6.60 -8.61 8.40
CA ALA A 262 -7.67 -8.40 7.43
C ALA A 262 -7.99 -9.68 6.67
N LYS A 263 -9.26 -9.81 6.29
CA LYS A 263 -9.76 -10.90 5.44
C LYS A 263 -9.73 -10.57 3.95
N ARG A 264 -9.77 -9.29 3.61
CA ARG A 264 -9.76 -8.81 2.23
C ARG A 264 -9.06 -7.46 2.13
N TRP A 265 -8.38 -7.23 1.01
CA TRP A 265 -7.88 -5.93 0.60
C TRP A 265 -8.32 -5.61 -0.82
N ASN A 266 -8.52 -4.34 -1.10
CA ASN A 266 -8.63 -3.81 -2.45
C ASN A 266 -7.69 -2.62 -2.59
N PHE A 267 -7.03 -2.53 -3.73
CA PHE A 267 -6.18 -1.40 -4.09
C PHE A 267 -6.57 -0.91 -5.49
N MET A 268 -6.45 0.39 -5.73
CA MET A 268 -6.58 0.94 -7.06
C MET A 268 -5.64 2.14 -7.22
N PHE A 269 -4.93 2.18 -8.35
CA PHE A 269 -4.17 3.33 -8.83
C PHE A 269 -4.60 3.63 -10.25
N PHE A 270 -5.12 4.83 -10.48
CA PHE A 270 -5.56 5.31 -11.79
C PHE A 270 -4.78 6.56 -12.18
N LYS A 271 -4.38 6.65 -13.44
CA LYS A 271 -3.77 7.84 -14.04
C LYS A 271 -4.40 8.13 -15.40
N SER A 272 -4.81 9.38 -15.63
CA SER A 272 -5.11 9.96 -16.94
C SER A 272 -4.16 11.13 -17.23
N ALA A 273 -4.44 11.97 -18.24
CA ALA A 273 -3.64 13.18 -18.48
C ALA A 273 -3.57 14.06 -17.22
N ASN A 274 -4.73 14.43 -16.64
CA ASN A 274 -4.77 15.37 -15.53
C ASN A 274 -5.13 14.74 -14.18
N TYR A 275 -5.72 13.55 -14.15
CA TYR A 275 -6.17 12.94 -12.90
C TYR A 275 -5.27 11.82 -12.41
N THR A 276 -5.07 11.78 -11.10
CA THR A 276 -4.50 10.64 -10.38
C THR A 276 -5.46 10.24 -9.27
N ILE A 277 -5.75 8.95 -9.12
CA ILE A 277 -6.57 8.44 -8.02
C ILE A 277 -5.84 7.28 -7.37
N LEU A 278 -5.78 7.31 -6.04
CA LEU A 278 -5.23 6.24 -5.23
C LEU A 278 -6.28 5.80 -4.20
N VAL A 279 -6.54 4.50 -4.11
CA VAL A 279 -7.50 3.91 -3.16
C VAL A 279 -6.89 2.71 -2.50
N ILE A 280 -7.10 2.58 -1.19
CA ILE A 280 -6.94 1.33 -0.48
C ILE A 280 -8.19 1.07 0.37
N GLU A 281 -8.69 -0.16 0.31
CA GLU A 281 -9.73 -0.67 1.21
C GLU A 281 -9.19 -1.94 1.85
N TYR A 282 -9.44 -2.12 3.15
CA TYR A 282 -9.36 -3.44 3.75
C TYR A 282 -10.57 -3.72 4.61
N GLN A 283 -10.84 -5.00 4.78
CA GLN A 283 -11.86 -5.48 5.69
C GLN A 283 -11.21 -6.31 6.78
N THR A 284 -11.42 -5.95 8.03
CA THR A 284 -10.89 -6.66 9.18
C THR A 284 -11.49 -8.08 9.26
N THR A 285 -10.85 -8.94 10.04
CA THR A 285 -11.36 -10.29 10.31
C THR A 285 -12.60 -10.24 11.21
N PRO A 286 -13.36 -11.36 11.34
CA PRO A 286 -14.50 -11.42 12.27
C PRO A 286 -14.14 -11.14 13.74
N GLU A 287 -12.88 -11.31 14.13
CA GLU A 287 -12.38 -10.95 15.47
C GLU A 287 -12.51 -9.44 15.77
N TYR A 288 -12.55 -8.61 14.71
CA TYR A 288 -12.63 -7.15 14.76
C TYR A 288 -13.83 -6.63 13.99
N ASP A 289 -14.96 -7.34 14.13
CA ASP A 289 -16.29 -6.97 13.65
C ASP A 289 -16.45 -6.82 12.12
N ASN A 290 -15.52 -7.36 11.33
CA ASN A 290 -15.53 -7.26 9.87
C ASN A 290 -15.60 -5.82 9.34
N GLN A 291 -15.11 -4.85 10.12
CA GLN A 291 -15.10 -3.44 9.73
C GLN A 291 -14.35 -3.23 8.42
N LYS A 292 -14.93 -2.44 7.54
CA LYS A 292 -14.36 -2.04 6.26
C LYS A 292 -13.82 -0.63 6.37
N ILE A 293 -12.55 -0.44 6.03
CA ILE A 293 -11.86 0.84 6.09
C ILE A 293 -11.43 1.16 4.66
N THR A 294 -11.87 2.31 4.15
CA THR A 294 -11.52 2.78 2.80
C THR A 294 -10.89 4.15 2.89
N MET A 295 -9.70 4.31 2.32
CA MET A 295 -8.97 5.59 2.23
C MET A 295 -8.66 5.87 0.77
N TRP A 296 -8.75 7.14 0.37
CA TRP A 296 -8.45 7.53 -0.99
C TRP A 296 -7.92 8.95 -1.11
N SER A 297 -7.33 9.23 -2.27
CA SER A 297 -7.05 10.59 -2.74
C SER A 297 -7.37 10.73 -4.22
N ILE A 298 -7.74 11.95 -4.63
CA ILE A 298 -7.91 12.35 -6.03
C ILE A 298 -7.10 13.61 -6.26
N LEU A 299 -6.24 13.59 -7.27
CA LEU A 299 -5.50 14.76 -7.73
C LEU A 299 -6.00 15.18 -9.11
N HIS A 300 -5.98 16.48 -9.37
CA HIS A 300 -6.19 17.08 -10.68
C HIS A 300 -5.07 18.07 -10.95
N LYS A 301 -4.29 17.86 -12.02
CA LYS A 301 -3.12 18.68 -12.37
C LYS A 301 -2.17 18.86 -11.19
N ASP A 302 -1.84 17.75 -10.53
CA ASP A 302 -0.97 17.67 -9.35
C ASP A 302 -1.49 18.33 -8.06
N GLU A 303 -2.69 18.92 -8.06
CA GLU A 303 -3.35 19.43 -6.86
C GLU A 303 -4.29 18.38 -6.25
N ILE A 304 -4.22 18.20 -4.93
CA ILE A 304 -5.16 17.33 -4.21
C ILE A 304 -6.55 18.00 -4.20
N ILE A 305 -7.53 17.36 -4.84
CA ILE A 305 -8.92 17.82 -4.90
C ILE A 305 -9.86 16.99 -4.03
N SER A 306 -9.40 15.86 -3.48
CA SER A 306 -10.13 15.07 -2.50
C SER A 306 -9.17 14.20 -1.71
N ILE A 307 -9.35 14.17 -0.39
CA ILE A 307 -8.88 13.11 0.51
C ILE A 307 -10.12 12.58 1.23
N GLY A 308 -10.22 11.28 1.40
CA GLY A 308 -11.31 10.70 2.16
C GLY A 308 -10.91 9.45 2.91
N SER A 309 -11.61 9.23 4.01
CA SER A 309 -11.50 8.03 4.85
C SER A 309 -12.89 7.70 5.37
N GLN A 310 -13.35 6.48 5.15
CA GLN A 310 -14.67 6.02 5.59
C GLN A 310 -14.61 4.63 6.21
N VAL A 311 -15.50 4.40 7.16
CA VAL A 311 -15.68 3.14 7.87
C VAL A 311 -17.06 2.58 7.53
N ASP A 312 -17.12 1.30 7.18
CA ASP A 312 -18.33 0.54 6.89
C ASP A 312 -19.22 1.15 5.80
N ASN A 313 -18.60 1.78 4.80
CA ASN A 313 -19.30 2.26 3.61
C ASN A 313 -19.05 1.37 2.39
N ASP A 314 -20.01 0.49 2.11
CA ASP A 314 -19.97 -0.39 0.93
C ASP A 314 -20.16 0.34 -0.40
N GLU A 315 -20.52 1.63 -0.41
CA GLU A 315 -20.69 2.41 -1.64
C GLU A 315 -19.37 2.81 -2.29
N VAL A 316 -18.29 2.96 -1.51
CA VAL A 316 -17.02 3.50 -2.02
C VAL A 316 -16.35 2.51 -2.97
N VAL A 317 -16.14 1.25 -2.56
CA VAL A 317 -15.61 0.18 -3.42
C VAL A 317 -16.63 -0.94 -3.53
N LYS A 318 -17.15 -1.15 -4.75
CA LYS A 318 -18.18 -2.15 -5.02
C LYS A 318 -17.74 -3.16 -6.05
N PHE A 319 -17.85 -4.43 -5.71
CA PHE A 319 -17.83 -5.50 -6.70
C PHE A 319 -19.19 -5.52 -7.40
N LYS A 320 -19.19 -5.22 -8.70
CA LYS A 320 -20.41 -5.22 -9.53
C LYS A 320 -20.70 -6.59 -10.12
N GLN A 321 -19.65 -7.34 -10.44
CA GLN A 321 -19.72 -8.72 -10.91
C GLN A 321 -18.54 -9.48 -10.34
N THR A 322 -18.73 -10.77 -10.09
CA THR A 322 -17.70 -11.67 -9.55
C THR A 322 -17.76 -13.02 -10.25
N GLN A 323 -16.63 -13.70 -10.36
CA GLN A 323 -16.51 -15.05 -10.89
C GLN A 323 -15.91 -15.98 -9.83
N LEU A 324 -16.42 -17.22 -9.77
CA LEU A 324 -15.83 -18.25 -8.92
C LEU A 324 -14.52 -18.74 -9.54
N ASP A 325 -13.47 -18.74 -8.76
CA ASP A 325 -12.22 -19.41 -9.05
C ASP A 325 -12.30 -20.88 -8.62
N SER A 326 -12.33 -21.78 -9.59
CA SER A 326 -12.49 -23.22 -9.34
C SER A 326 -11.29 -23.87 -8.62
N THR A 327 -10.11 -23.25 -8.62
CA THR A 327 -8.92 -23.85 -7.98
C THR A 327 -8.85 -23.56 -6.48
N ASN A 328 -9.35 -22.39 -6.06
CA ASN A 328 -9.21 -21.92 -4.68
C ASN A 328 -10.53 -21.59 -3.98
N GLY A 329 -11.64 -21.50 -4.71
CA GLY A 329 -12.98 -21.25 -4.18
C GLY A 329 -13.32 -19.76 -3.98
N TRP A 330 -12.41 -18.82 -4.25
CA TRP A 330 -12.69 -17.40 -4.10
C TRP A 330 -13.59 -16.86 -5.20
N ARG A 331 -14.45 -15.89 -4.86
CA ARG A 331 -15.20 -15.11 -5.85
C ARG A 331 -14.49 -13.77 -6.08
N TYR A 332 -13.65 -13.72 -7.10
CA TYR A 332 -12.90 -12.52 -7.45
C TYR A 332 -13.72 -11.59 -8.36
N PRO A 333 -13.48 -10.27 -8.32
CA PRO A 333 -14.26 -9.34 -9.12
C PRO A 333 -13.92 -9.43 -10.62
N THR A 334 -14.95 -9.36 -11.45
CA THR A 334 -14.83 -9.17 -12.91
C THR A 334 -15.39 -7.83 -13.37
N ALA A 335 -16.03 -7.09 -12.45
CA ALA A 335 -16.36 -5.69 -12.60
C ALA A 335 -16.38 -4.99 -11.22
N MET A 336 -15.89 -3.76 -11.16
CA MET A 336 -15.85 -2.93 -9.96
C MET A 336 -16.33 -1.50 -10.23
N SER A 337 -16.80 -0.82 -9.20
CA SER A 337 -16.99 0.63 -9.22
C SER A 337 -16.40 1.28 -7.99
N PHE A 338 -15.81 2.45 -8.20
CA PHE A 338 -15.30 3.33 -7.17
C PHE A 338 -16.14 4.61 -7.16
N ASN A 339 -16.74 4.94 -6.01
CA ASN A 339 -17.65 6.08 -5.88
C ASN A 339 -17.18 6.99 -4.74
N PHE A 340 -16.57 8.11 -5.08
CA PHE A 340 -16.03 9.07 -4.11
C PHE A 340 -17.01 10.23 -3.97
N ARG A 341 -17.60 10.40 -2.79
CA ARG A 341 -18.51 11.51 -2.51
C ARG A 341 -17.76 12.84 -2.71
N LYS A 342 -18.38 13.78 -3.42
CA LYS A 342 -17.84 15.14 -3.64
C LYS A 342 -18.70 16.19 -2.95
N SER A 343 -20.03 16.01 -2.97
CA SER A 343 -21.00 16.85 -2.28
C SER A 343 -22.20 16.00 -1.81
N ASP A 344 -23.31 16.62 -1.42
CA ASP A 344 -24.55 15.89 -1.12
C ASP A 344 -25.20 15.29 -2.35
N THR A 345 -24.98 15.90 -3.51
CA THR A 345 -25.64 15.53 -4.77
C THR A 345 -24.66 15.00 -5.81
N GLU A 346 -23.35 15.19 -5.61
CA GLU A 346 -22.31 14.81 -6.56
C GLU A 346 -21.36 13.75 -6.00
N THR A 347 -21.00 12.82 -6.88
CA THR A 347 -20.08 11.71 -6.60
C THR A 347 -19.20 11.50 -7.82
N TYR A 348 -17.89 11.52 -7.61
CA TYR A 348 -16.92 11.08 -8.60
C TYR A 348 -17.03 9.56 -8.77
N LYS A 349 -17.16 9.08 -10.00
CA LYS A 349 -17.38 7.66 -10.31
C LYS A 349 -16.34 7.16 -11.29
N LEU A 350 -15.67 6.07 -10.92
CA LEU A 350 -14.82 5.28 -11.82
C LEU A 350 -15.40 3.87 -11.89
N LYS A 351 -15.59 3.35 -13.10
CA LYS A 351 -16.11 1.99 -13.32
C LYS A 351 -15.09 1.18 -14.09
N LEU A 352 -14.82 -0.02 -13.59
CA LEU A 352 -14.05 -1.05 -14.28
C LEU A 352 -15.02 -2.15 -14.70
N SER A 353 -15.35 -2.22 -15.97
CA SER A 353 -16.15 -3.30 -16.56
C SER A 353 -15.25 -4.28 -17.28
N LYS A 354 -15.61 -5.57 -17.29
CA LYS A 354 -14.86 -6.64 -17.98
C LYS A 354 -13.38 -6.60 -17.60
N MET A 355 -13.12 -6.72 -16.31
CA MET A 355 -11.78 -6.44 -15.78
C MET A 355 -10.72 -7.34 -16.39
N ASN A 356 -9.62 -6.74 -16.84
CA ASN A 356 -8.51 -7.45 -17.47
C ASN A 356 -7.57 -7.99 -16.39
N LEU A 357 -7.77 -9.26 -16.00
CA LEU A 357 -6.93 -9.95 -15.04
C LEU A 357 -5.56 -10.19 -15.67
N VAL A 358 -4.54 -9.48 -15.19
CA VAL A 358 -3.16 -9.68 -15.64
C VAL A 358 -2.50 -10.80 -14.85
N ASN A 359 -2.80 -10.91 -13.55
CA ASN A 359 -2.21 -11.98 -12.74
C ASN A 359 -3.12 -12.44 -11.60
N ARG A 360 -2.82 -13.66 -11.16
CA ARG A 360 -3.47 -14.36 -10.07
C ARG A 360 -2.41 -15.13 -9.28
N TYR A 361 -2.23 -14.78 -8.01
CA TYR A 361 -1.18 -15.35 -7.16
C TYR A 361 -1.74 -16.14 -5.99
N ASP A 362 -1.16 -17.32 -5.76
CA ASP A 362 -1.26 -18.03 -4.48
C ASP A 362 -0.21 -17.45 -3.53
N ILE A 363 -0.65 -16.62 -2.58
CA ILE A 363 0.27 -15.90 -1.69
C ILE A 363 1.07 -16.89 -0.82
N LEU A 364 0.49 -18.04 -0.42
CA LEU A 364 1.24 -19.04 0.34
C LEU A 364 2.20 -19.82 -0.55
N GLY A 365 1.82 -20.08 -1.80
CA GLY A 365 2.68 -20.73 -2.79
C GLY A 365 4.02 -20.03 -2.96
N GLU A 366 4.01 -18.70 -2.97
CA GLU A 366 5.18 -17.84 -3.12
C GLU A 366 6.08 -17.77 -1.87
N LEU A 367 5.58 -18.16 -0.69
CA LEU A 367 6.36 -18.11 0.55
C LEU A 367 7.37 -19.27 0.64
N PRO A 368 8.56 -19.07 1.21
CA PRO A 368 9.50 -20.15 1.50
C PRO A 368 8.85 -21.30 2.30
N SER A 369 9.32 -22.53 2.05
CA SER A 369 8.72 -23.77 2.57
C SER A 369 8.54 -23.83 4.10
N ILE A 370 9.43 -23.18 4.86
CA ILE A 370 9.35 -23.08 6.33
C ILE A 370 8.14 -22.24 6.78
N ILE A 371 7.82 -21.17 6.05
CA ILE A 371 6.68 -20.30 6.35
C ILE A 371 5.35 -20.99 5.97
N ARG A 372 5.34 -21.77 4.88
CA ARG A 372 4.17 -22.57 4.48
C ARG A 372 3.72 -23.57 5.55
N LYS A 373 4.65 -24.25 6.23
CA LYS A 373 4.36 -25.21 7.32
C LYS A 373 3.79 -24.59 8.59
N LEU A 374 3.86 -23.26 8.74
CA LEU A 374 3.30 -22.53 9.87
C LEU A 374 1.94 -21.92 9.51
N ALA A 375 1.76 -21.53 8.25
CA ALA A 375 0.45 -21.17 7.70
C ALA A 375 -0.54 -22.35 7.64
N SER A 376 -0.05 -23.60 7.60
CA SER A 376 -0.90 -24.80 7.66
C SER A 376 -1.63 -25.00 8.99
N GLY A 377 -1.29 -24.26 10.05
CA GLY A 377 -2.10 -24.18 11.28
C GLY A 377 -3.37 -23.32 11.13
N ILE A 378 -3.48 -22.57 10.02
CA ILE A 378 -4.67 -21.83 9.58
C ILE A 378 -5.41 -22.74 8.60
N ALA A 379 -5.79 -23.94 9.06
CA ALA A 379 -6.41 -24.95 8.22
C ALA A 379 -7.71 -24.40 7.60
N ASN A 380 -7.67 -24.18 6.28
CA ASN A 380 -8.78 -24.00 5.32
C ASN A 380 -8.76 -22.73 4.48
N ILE A 381 -7.85 -21.76 4.67
CA ILE A 381 -7.81 -20.58 3.78
C ILE A 381 -6.51 -20.49 2.99
N LYS A 382 -6.65 -20.43 1.66
CA LYS A 382 -5.58 -20.15 0.71
C LYS A 382 -5.66 -18.68 0.32
N PRO A 383 -4.78 -17.78 0.80
CA PRO A 383 -4.81 -16.38 0.42
C PRO A 383 -4.46 -16.23 -1.07
N PHE A 384 -5.26 -15.46 -1.80
CA PHE A 384 -5.04 -15.19 -3.22
C PHE A 384 -5.11 -13.71 -3.52
N LEU A 385 -4.24 -13.26 -4.43
CA LEU A 385 -4.23 -11.91 -4.98
C LEU A 385 -4.62 -11.97 -6.46
N TYR A 386 -5.60 -11.15 -6.84
CA TYR A 386 -6.00 -10.92 -8.23
C TYR A 386 -5.60 -9.50 -8.61
N GLN A 387 -4.79 -9.36 -9.65
CA GLN A 387 -4.31 -8.08 -10.15
C GLN A 387 -4.80 -7.82 -11.56
N TYR A 388 -5.20 -6.58 -11.81
CA TYR A 388 -5.82 -6.14 -13.05
C TYR A 388 -5.09 -4.91 -13.57
N CYS A 389 -5.00 -4.81 -14.89
CA CYS A 389 -4.51 -3.63 -15.58
C CYS A 389 -5.33 -3.40 -16.85
N GLN A 390 -5.99 -2.24 -16.95
CA GLN A 390 -6.84 -1.94 -18.10
C GLN A 390 -6.95 -0.44 -18.35
N ALA A 391 -7.36 -0.09 -19.57
CA ALA A 391 -7.89 1.23 -19.85
C ALA A 391 -9.15 1.50 -19.01
N ALA A 392 -9.26 2.71 -18.48
CA ALA A 392 -10.38 3.20 -17.71
C ALA A 392 -10.65 4.67 -18.05
N ARG A 393 -11.84 5.16 -17.72
CA ARG A 393 -12.23 6.56 -17.98
C ARG A 393 -12.70 7.22 -16.69
N PHE A 394 -12.24 8.43 -16.45
CA PHE A 394 -12.61 9.25 -15.29
C PHE A 394 -12.74 10.71 -15.71
N MET A 395 -13.83 11.37 -15.33
CA MET A 395 -14.07 12.80 -15.67
C MET A 395 -13.82 13.12 -17.15
N GLU A 396 -14.31 12.24 -18.04
CA GLU A 396 -14.14 12.35 -19.50
C GLU A 396 -12.70 12.23 -20.02
N GLU A 397 -11.75 11.81 -19.17
CA GLU A 397 -10.39 11.50 -19.58
C GLU A 397 -10.15 9.99 -19.61
N ASP A 398 -9.55 9.52 -20.70
CA ASP A 398 -9.04 8.16 -20.80
C ASP A 398 -7.73 8.06 -20.04
N GLY A 399 -7.55 6.91 -19.38
CA GLY A 399 -6.39 6.62 -18.57
C GLY A 399 -6.20 5.12 -18.39
N ILE A 400 -5.24 4.76 -17.54
CA ILE A 400 -4.94 3.38 -17.20
C ILE A 400 -5.19 3.19 -15.70
N CYS A 401 -5.71 2.03 -15.34
CA CYS A 401 -5.99 1.64 -13.98
C CYS A 401 -5.28 0.33 -13.64
N ILE A 402 -4.47 0.36 -12.58
CA ILE A 402 -4.04 -0.82 -11.85
C ILE A 402 -5.06 -1.05 -10.73
N ALA A 403 -5.59 -2.25 -10.60
CA ALA A 403 -6.47 -2.62 -9.49
C ALA A 403 -6.06 -3.97 -8.92
N GLU A 404 -6.26 -4.16 -7.63
CA GLU A 404 -5.93 -5.40 -6.94
C GLU A 404 -7.04 -5.78 -5.97
N SER A 405 -7.31 -7.08 -5.86
CA SER A 405 -8.18 -7.65 -4.85
C SER A 405 -7.50 -8.86 -4.21
N THR A 406 -7.23 -8.75 -2.92
CA THR A 406 -6.60 -9.81 -2.12
C THR A 406 -7.62 -10.42 -1.18
N PHE A 407 -7.69 -11.75 -1.14
CA PHE A 407 -8.49 -12.53 -0.21
C PHE A 407 -7.56 -13.30 0.70
N ILE A 408 -7.81 -13.27 2.02
CA ILE A 408 -6.87 -13.77 3.02
C ILE A 408 -7.47 -14.83 3.94
N SER A 409 -8.65 -14.59 4.51
CA SER A 409 -9.25 -15.43 5.56
C SER A 409 -10.77 -15.50 5.49
#